data_AF-A0A363RN02-F1
#
_entry.id   AF-A0A363RN02-F1
#
_cell.length_a   1.000
_cell.length_b   1.000
_cell.length_c   1.000
_cell.angle_alpha   90.00
_cell.angle_beta   90.00
_cell.angle_gamma   90.00
#
_symmetry.space_group_name_H-M   'P 1'
#
loop_
_entity.id
_entity.type
_entity.pdbx_description
1 polymer ?
#
loop_
_entity_poly.entity_id
_entity_poly.type
_entity_poly.pdbx_seq_one_letter_code
_entity_poly.pdbx_strand_id
1 'polypeptide(L)'
;MRRLTTLAAVASAAVLAGCASWTDPAQPVSTVRSEPTYQAADASVFLANSQDAINKLTASVAPQSTGTGPVLVATVVNVNNMGASSPLGRTLSEIYANQMAARGFHVKEVKLRTDLYVREGTGELLLSREMRDIARSQNASMVLVGTFSPAANFTYVSLKLVRTEDSRILSGYDYALPNDRDVTRLLNAPR
;
A
#
# COMPACT_ATOMS: atom_id res chain seq x y z
N MET A 1 68.61 39.85 -36.54
CA MET A 1 68.32 40.21 -35.13
C MET A 1 68.42 38.93 -34.29
N ARG A 2 69.26 38.94 -33.24
CA ARG A 2 69.90 37.77 -32.59
C ARG A 2 69.19 37.36 -31.29
N ARG A 3 69.06 36.03 -31.11
CA ARG A 3 69.23 35.17 -29.90
C ARG A 3 68.26 35.36 -28.71
N LEU A 4 67.44 34.38 -28.32
CA LEU A 4 67.65 33.11 -27.58
C LEU A 4 67.99 33.23 -26.06
N THR A 5 67.12 32.59 -25.26
CA THR A 5 67.32 31.78 -24.02
C THR A 5 67.53 32.39 -22.61
N THR A 6 66.56 32.05 -21.74
CA THR A 6 66.62 31.35 -20.41
C THR A 6 67.14 32.02 -19.13
N LEU A 7 66.33 31.96 -18.04
CA LEU A 7 66.48 31.19 -16.76
C LEU A 7 65.65 31.88 -15.64
N ALA A 8 64.72 31.19 -14.95
CA ALA A 8 64.81 30.71 -13.53
C ALA A 8 64.79 31.85 -12.46
N ALA A 9 64.15 31.82 -11.29
CA ALA A 9 63.50 30.80 -10.46
C ALA A 9 62.90 31.51 -9.19
N VAL A 10 61.85 30.92 -8.58
CA VAL A 10 61.52 30.91 -7.11
C VAL A 10 61.11 32.27 -6.48
N ALA A 11 59.95 32.45 -5.84
CA ALA A 11 59.67 31.94 -4.49
C ALA A 11 58.19 32.05 -4.10
N SER A 12 57.73 31.04 -3.37
CA SER A 12 56.44 30.88 -2.73
C SER A 12 56.18 31.91 -1.62
N ALA A 13 54.97 32.46 -1.56
CA ALA A 13 54.41 33.08 -0.35
C ALA A 13 52.94 32.64 -0.20
N ALA A 14 52.76 31.48 0.41
CA ALA A 14 51.47 31.06 0.95
C ALA A 14 51.21 31.85 2.25
N VAL A 15 50.30 32.82 2.20
CA VAL A 15 49.73 33.41 3.43
C VAL A 15 48.37 32.78 3.65
N LEU A 16 48.35 31.78 4.52
CA LEU A 16 47.18 31.19 5.13
C LEU A 16 46.49 32.26 6.00
N ALA A 17 45.51 32.96 5.44
CA ALA A 17 44.50 33.66 6.24
C ALA A 17 43.35 32.68 6.52
N GLY A 18 43.55 31.81 7.50
CA GLY A 18 42.48 31.02 8.09
C GLY A 18 41.65 31.92 9.00
N CYS A 19 40.53 32.44 8.50
CA CYS A 19 39.50 32.98 9.38
C CYS A 19 38.79 31.79 10.06
N ALA A 20 39.12 31.57 11.33
CA ALA A 20 38.39 30.66 12.20
C ALA A 20 36.93 31.13 12.28
N SER A 21 36.04 30.40 11.62
CA SER A 21 34.60 30.54 11.81
C SER A 21 34.27 29.97 13.18
N TRP A 22 33.90 30.88 14.10
CA TRP A 22 33.34 30.54 15.40
C TRP A 22 32.16 29.59 15.21
N THR A 23 32.31 28.36 15.66
CA THR A 23 31.23 27.39 15.78
C THR A 23 30.37 27.77 16.97
N ASP A 24 29.19 28.31 16.68
CA ASP A 24 28.10 28.53 17.65
C ASP A 24 27.74 27.17 18.30
N PRO A 25 27.66 27.06 19.64
CA PRO A 25 27.24 25.82 20.29
C PRO A 25 25.86 25.40 19.77
N ALA A 26 25.77 24.12 19.41
CA ALA A 26 24.61 23.45 18.82
C ALA A 26 23.27 23.99 19.36
N GLN A 27 22.60 24.81 18.55
CA GLN A 27 21.19 25.12 18.74
C GLN A 27 20.40 23.81 18.73
N PRO A 28 19.48 23.57 19.69
CA PRO A 28 18.60 22.43 19.63
C PRO A 28 17.76 22.54 18.36
N VAL A 29 18.04 21.68 17.38
CA VAL A 29 17.24 21.56 16.16
C VAL A 29 15.87 21.04 16.59
N SER A 30 14.98 21.98 16.89
CA SER A 30 13.56 21.71 17.06
C SER A 30 13.06 21.28 15.69
N THR A 31 12.99 19.97 15.46
CA THR A 31 12.40 19.42 14.25
C THR A 31 10.90 19.68 14.31
N VAL A 32 10.49 20.89 13.92
CA VAL A 32 9.08 21.23 13.73
C VAL A 32 8.55 20.23 12.73
N ARG A 33 7.68 19.33 13.20
CA ARG A 33 7.03 18.35 12.33
C ARG A 33 6.12 19.13 11.40
N SER A 34 6.54 19.30 10.15
CA SER A 34 5.69 19.89 9.12
C SER A 34 4.47 18.99 8.90
N GLU A 35 3.28 19.55 9.06
CA GLU A 35 2.04 18.85 8.74
C GLU A 35 1.95 18.59 7.22
N PRO A 36 1.37 17.45 6.79
CA PRO A 36 1.18 17.19 5.38
C PRO A 36 0.18 18.19 4.78
N THR A 37 0.48 18.68 3.57
CA THR A 37 -0.45 19.53 2.82
C THR A 37 -1.48 18.69 2.08
N TYR A 38 -2.63 19.29 1.71
CA TYR A 38 -3.63 18.60 0.88
C TYR A 38 -3.07 18.17 -0.47
N GLN A 39 -2.21 18.97 -1.08
CA GLN A 39 -1.55 18.62 -2.34
C GLN A 39 -0.64 17.38 -2.17
N ALA A 40 0.08 17.27 -1.05
CA ALA A 40 0.88 16.08 -0.77
C ALA A 40 0.02 14.84 -0.50
N ALA A 41 -1.14 15.00 0.15
CA ALA A 41 -2.08 13.91 0.40
C ALA A 41 -2.75 13.40 -0.90
N ASP A 42 -3.10 14.30 -1.82
CA ASP A 42 -3.64 13.96 -3.14
C ASP A 42 -2.62 13.15 -3.98
N ALA A 43 -1.33 13.50 -3.85
CA ALA A 43 -0.22 12.80 -4.48
C ALA A 43 0.22 11.49 -3.76
N SER A 44 -0.64 10.90 -2.93
CA SER A 44 -0.30 9.70 -2.13
C SER A 44 0.06 8.50 -2.99
N VAL A 45 1.33 8.06 -2.90
CA VAL A 45 1.84 6.86 -3.59
C VAL A 45 1.20 5.58 -3.03
N PHE A 46 0.88 5.54 -1.73
CA PHE A 46 0.16 4.41 -1.14
C PHE A 46 -1.20 4.20 -1.82
N LEU A 47 -1.95 5.28 -2.01
CA LEU A 47 -3.24 5.24 -2.68
C LEU A 47 -3.06 4.86 -4.16
N ALA A 48 -2.16 5.54 -4.88
CA ALA A 48 -1.89 5.27 -6.29
C ALA A 48 -1.52 3.80 -6.55
N ASN A 49 -0.60 3.22 -5.77
CA ASN A 49 -0.19 1.82 -5.90
C ASN A 49 -1.36 0.85 -5.62
N SER A 50 -2.18 1.16 -4.62
CA SER A 50 -3.34 0.34 -4.25
C SER A 50 -4.44 0.38 -5.32
N GLN A 51 -4.64 1.53 -5.98
CA GLN A 51 -5.55 1.65 -7.12
C GLN A 51 -5.00 0.93 -8.36
N ASP A 52 -3.72 1.10 -8.66
CA ASP A 52 -3.05 0.46 -9.79
C ASP A 52 -3.06 -1.07 -9.68
N ALA A 53 -2.97 -1.61 -8.45
CA ALA A 53 -3.11 -3.04 -8.20
C ALA A 53 -4.45 -3.58 -8.73
N ILE A 54 -5.57 -2.87 -8.53
CA ILE A 54 -6.87 -3.28 -9.05
C ILE A 54 -6.97 -3.07 -10.57
N ASN A 55 -6.35 -2.02 -11.13
CA ASN A 55 -6.25 -1.87 -12.59
C ASN A 55 -5.62 -3.11 -13.21
N LYS A 56 -4.45 -3.51 -12.72
CA LYS A 56 -3.68 -4.63 -13.28
C LYS A 56 -4.35 -5.97 -13.01
N LEU A 57 -4.93 -6.14 -11.83
CA LEU A 57 -5.71 -7.33 -11.48
C LEU A 57 -6.90 -7.51 -12.45
N THR A 58 -7.65 -6.45 -12.73
CA THR A 58 -8.87 -6.54 -13.55
C THR A 58 -8.61 -6.52 -15.06
N ALA A 59 -7.49 -5.97 -15.51
CA ALA A 59 -7.12 -5.91 -16.93
C ALA A 59 -7.00 -7.27 -17.62
N SER A 60 -6.70 -8.33 -16.87
CA SER A 60 -6.57 -9.71 -17.39
C SER A 60 -7.86 -10.53 -17.28
N VAL A 61 -8.93 -9.97 -16.71
CA VAL A 61 -10.19 -10.67 -16.48
C VAL A 61 -11.06 -10.57 -17.72
N ALA A 62 -11.27 -11.69 -18.39
CA ALA A 62 -12.13 -11.71 -19.58
C ALA A 62 -13.61 -11.53 -19.19
N PRO A 63 -14.42 -10.74 -19.93
CA PRO A 63 -15.83 -10.51 -19.60
C PRO A 63 -16.66 -11.79 -19.46
N GLN A 64 -16.38 -12.82 -20.27
CA GLN A 64 -17.04 -14.12 -20.18
C GLN A 64 -16.67 -14.93 -18.92
N SER A 65 -15.62 -14.52 -18.20
CA SER A 65 -15.21 -15.15 -16.93
C SER A 65 -15.86 -14.50 -15.71
N THR A 66 -16.45 -13.31 -15.87
CA THR A 66 -17.22 -12.62 -14.85
C THR A 66 -18.67 -13.13 -14.93
N GLY A 67 -19.09 -13.93 -13.94
CA GLY A 67 -20.48 -14.37 -13.86
C GLY A 67 -21.45 -13.19 -13.66
N THR A 68 -22.76 -13.44 -13.71
CA THR A 68 -23.79 -12.40 -13.63
C THR A 68 -24.04 -11.85 -12.21
N GLY A 69 -23.56 -12.55 -11.18
CA GLY A 69 -23.69 -12.15 -9.78
C GLY A 69 -22.69 -11.06 -9.35
N PRO A 70 -22.90 -10.40 -8.21
CA PRO A 70 -22.00 -9.37 -7.70
C PRO A 70 -20.62 -9.91 -7.33
N VAL A 71 -19.68 -8.97 -7.17
CA VAL A 71 -18.36 -9.19 -6.56
C VAL A 71 -18.45 -8.86 -5.07
N LEU A 72 -17.90 -9.73 -4.22
CA LEU A 72 -17.61 -9.39 -2.83
C LEU A 72 -16.14 -9.02 -2.67
N VAL A 73 -15.84 -8.09 -1.79
CA VAL A 73 -14.46 -7.79 -1.37
C VAL A 73 -14.30 -8.24 0.07
N ALA A 74 -13.41 -9.21 0.29
CA ALA A 74 -13.08 -9.66 1.62
C ALA A 74 -12.08 -8.71 2.28
N THR A 75 -12.03 -8.73 3.62
CA THR A 75 -10.98 -8.03 4.37
C THR A 75 -9.62 -8.62 4.00
N VAL A 76 -8.64 -7.76 3.69
CA VAL A 76 -7.26 -8.17 3.42
C VAL A 76 -6.62 -8.47 4.78
N VAL A 77 -6.06 -9.67 4.95
CA VAL A 77 -5.59 -10.14 6.26
C VAL A 77 -4.09 -10.37 6.30
N ASN A 78 -3.51 -10.35 7.51
CA ASN A 78 -2.11 -10.72 7.70
C ASN A 78 -1.95 -12.23 7.43
N VAL A 79 -0.99 -12.63 6.60
CA VAL A 79 -0.71 -14.05 6.32
C VAL A 79 -0.35 -14.84 7.59
N ASN A 80 0.28 -14.18 8.57
CA ASN A 80 0.66 -14.77 9.86
C ASN A 80 -0.48 -14.75 10.88
N ASN A 81 -1.55 -14.00 10.63
CA ASN A 81 -2.72 -13.92 11.51
C ASN A 81 -3.99 -13.63 10.71
N MET A 82 -4.55 -14.68 10.14
CA MET A 82 -5.75 -14.60 9.30
C MET A 82 -7.05 -14.46 10.12
N GLY A 83 -6.99 -14.71 11.43
CA GLY A 83 -8.12 -14.57 12.35
C GLY A 83 -8.22 -13.20 12.99
N ALA A 84 -7.40 -12.22 12.59
CA ALA A 84 -7.49 -10.86 13.08
C ALA A 84 -7.37 -9.85 11.93
N SER A 85 -8.11 -8.76 12.07
CA SER A 85 -8.10 -7.65 11.11
C SER A 85 -7.13 -6.58 11.61
N SER A 86 -6.32 -6.02 10.73
CA SER A 86 -5.50 -4.84 11.02
C SER A 86 -6.10 -3.59 10.41
N PRO A 87 -5.77 -2.39 10.92
CA PRO A 87 -6.12 -1.14 10.25
C PRO A 87 -5.67 -1.13 8.78
N LEU A 88 -4.46 -1.61 8.48
CA LEU A 88 -3.97 -1.73 7.09
C LEU A 88 -4.92 -2.58 6.24
N GLY A 89 -5.30 -3.76 6.75
CA GLY A 89 -6.18 -4.69 6.05
C GLY A 89 -7.54 -4.08 5.72
N ARG A 90 -8.17 -3.41 6.71
CA ARG A 90 -9.45 -2.72 6.50
C ARG A 90 -9.32 -1.59 5.49
N THR A 91 -8.30 -0.73 5.64
CA THR A 91 -8.07 0.39 4.72
C THR A 91 -7.87 -0.09 3.28
N LEU A 92 -7.04 -1.12 3.07
CA LEU A 92 -6.81 -1.68 1.74
C LEU A 92 -8.09 -2.26 1.14
N SER A 93 -8.87 -3.02 1.92
CA SER A 93 -10.14 -3.57 1.43
C SER A 93 -11.15 -2.52 1.01
N GLU A 94 -11.29 -1.43 1.76
CA GLU A 94 -12.14 -0.31 1.37
C GLU A 94 -11.67 0.35 0.07
N ILE A 95 -10.36 0.59 -0.04
CA ILE A 95 -9.78 1.12 -1.29
C ILE A 95 -10.11 0.17 -2.44
N TYR A 96 -9.91 -1.14 -2.29
CA TYR A 96 -10.16 -2.10 -3.34
C TYR A 96 -11.64 -2.24 -3.71
N ALA A 97 -12.55 -2.21 -2.74
CA ALA A 97 -13.99 -2.22 -3.00
C ALA A 97 -14.42 -1.02 -3.85
N ASN A 98 -14.00 0.19 -3.46
CA ASN A 98 -14.25 1.43 -4.21
C ASN A 98 -13.67 1.35 -5.62
N GLN A 99 -12.47 0.80 -5.74
CA GLN A 99 -11.76 0.67 -7.01
C GLN A 99 -12.41 -0.37 -7.94
N MET A 100 -12.88 -1.50 -7.41
CA MET A 100 -13.65 -2.48 -8.18
C MET A 100 -14.96 -1.85 -8.69
N ALA A 101 -15.68 -1.11 -7.84
CA ALA A 101 -16.92 -0.43 -8.22
C ALA A 101 -16.67 0.64 -9.31
N ALA A 102 -15.60 1.44 -9.17
CA ALA A 102 -15.21 2.44 -10.16
C ALA A 102 -14.87 1.83 -11.54
N ARG A 103 -14.52 0.55 -11.59
CA ARG A 103 -14.24 -0.20 -12.84
C ARG A 103 -15.46 -0.91 -13.41
N GLY A 104 -16.66 -0.66 -12.85
CA GLY A 104 -17.92 -1.21 -13.36
C GLY A 104 -18.25 -2.62 -12.84
N PHE A 105 -17.49 -3.15 -11.88
CA PHE A 105 -17.92 -4.37 -11.18
C PHE A 105 -19.09 -4.04 -10.26
N HIS A 106 -20.10 -4.92 -10.23
CA HIS A 106 -21.20 -4.82 -9.28
C HIS A 106 -20.71 -5.28 -7.91
N VAL A 107 -20.10 -4.37 -7.15
CA VAL A 107 -19.60 -4.66 -5.80
C VAL A 107 -20.74 -4.57 -4.81
N LYS A 108 -20.90 -5.60 -3.97
CA LYS A 108 -21.90 -5.59 -2.91
C LYS A 108 -21.24 -5.38 -1.56
N GLU A 109 -21.66 -4.32 -0.88
CA GLU A 109 -21.21 -4.03 0.48
C GLU A 109 -21.89 -5.00 1.45
N VAL A 110 -21.10 -5.86 2.10
CA VAL A 110 -21.61 -6.87 3.03
C VAL A 110 -22.07 -6.22 4.35
N LYS A 111 -21.52 -5.05 4.68
CA LYS A 111 -21.79 -4.31 5.94
C LYS A 111 -23.20 -3.71 6.05
N LEU A 112 -23.98 -3.66 4.96
CA LEU A 112 -25.26 -2.95 4.91
C LEU A 112 -26.49 -3.82 5.19
N ARG A 113 -26.32 -5.09 5.60
CA ARG A 113 -27.44 -5.99 5.89
C ARG A 113 -27.48 -6.40 7.37
N THR A 114 -28.59 -6.10 8.04
CA THR A 114 -28.85 -6.23 9.49
C THR A 114 -28.72 -7.67 10.03
N ASP A 115 -28.71 -8.67 9.16
CA ASP A 115 -28.65 -10.11 9.46
C ASP A 115 -27.22 -10.69 9.43
N LEU A 116 -26.24 -9.93 8.95
CA LEU A 116 -24.83 -10.33 8.91
C LEU A 116 -24.02 -9.45 9.88
N TYR A 117 -24.14 -9.75 11.17
CA TYR A 117 -23.40 -9.06 12.22
C TYR A 117 -21.90 -9.38 12.10
N VAL A 118 -21.21 -8.55 11.35
CA VAL A 118 -19.76 -8.42 11.32
C VAL A 118 -19.28 -8.13 12.76
N ARG A 119 -18.56 -9.07 13.39
CA ARG A 119 -18.01 -8.86 14.73
C ARG A 119 -16.76 -7.99 14.65
N GLU A 120 -16.89 -6.73 15.04
CA GLU A 120 -15.77 -5.82 15.24
C GLU A 120 -14.73 -6.46 16.18
N GLY A 121 -13.46 -6.45 15.76
CA GLY A 121 -12.33 -6.89 16.59
C GLY A 121 -11.84 -8.34 16.42
N THR A 122 -12.50 -9.19 15.63
CA THR A 122 -12.16 -10.64 15.56
C THR A 122 -11.67 -11.15 14.20
N GLY A 123 -11.15 -10.28 13.33
CA GLY A 123 -10.72 -10.72 11.99
C GLY A 123 -11.90 -11.08 11.11
N GLU A 124 -12.65 -10.05 10.72
CA GLU A 124 -13.82 -10.12 9.88
C GLU A 124 -13.57 -10.99 8.62
N LEU A 125 -14.25 -12.14 8.62
CA LEU A 125 -14.26 -13.25 7.65
C LEU A 125 -13.19 -14.33 7.90
N LEU A 126 -13.51 -15.24 8.84
CA LEU A 126 -12.75 -16.46 9.08
C LEU A 126 -12.83 -17.40 7.85
N LEU A 127 -11.72 -18.08 7.60
CA LEU A 127 -11.43 -18.81 6.37
C LEU A 127 -12.51 -19.79 5.87
N SER A 128 -12.71 -19.70 4.55
CA SER A 128 -13.26 -20.68 3.60
C SER A 128 -14.73 -21.10 3.72
N ARG A 129 -15.25 -21.43 4.91
CA ARG A 129 -16.62 -21.91 5.03
C ARG A 129 -17.60 -20.75 5.07
N GLU A 130 -17.37 -19.83 5.99
CA GLU A 130 -18.19 -18.63 6.14
C GLU A 130 -18.13 -17.73 4.91
N MET A 131 -16.96 -17.57 4.28
CA MET A 131 -16.85 -16.80 3.03
C MET A 131 -17.62 -17.47 1.87
N ARG A 132 -17.61 -18.80 1.77
CA ARG A 132 -18.40 -19.52 0.75
C ARG A 132 -19.89 -19.43 1.05
N ASP A 133 -20.28 -19.51 2.31
CA ASP A 133 -21.67 -19.40 2.74
C ASP A 133 -22.19 -17.97 2.56
N ILE A 134 -21.37 -16.96 2.83
CA ILE A 134 -21.64 -15.56 2.52
C ILE A 134 -21.73 -15.36 1.01
N ALA A 135 -20.74 -15.82 0.23
CA ALA A 135 -20.79 -15.73 -1.23
C ALA A 135 -22.06 -16.37 -1.81
N ARG A 136 -22.47 -17.53 -1.30
CA ARG A 136 -23.73 -18.20 -1.67
C ARG A 136 -24.96 -17.39 -1.25
N SER A 137 -25.05 -16.95 0.01
CA SER A 137 -26.18 -16.14 0.50
C SER A 137 -26.30 -14.79 -0.21
N GLN A 138 -25.20 -14.25 -0.71
CA GLN A 138 -25.14 -13.01 -1.46
C GLN A 138 -25.25 -13.21 -2.98
N ASN A 139 -25.35 -14.47 -3.46
CA ASN A 139 -25.32 -14.84 -4.87
C ASN A 139 -24.11 -14.26 -5.62
N ALA A 140 -22.97 -14.13 -4.95
CA ALA A 140 -21.76 -13.57 -5.51
C ALA A 140 -21.18 -14.49 -6.58
N SER A 141 -20.79 -13.93 -7.73
CA SER A 141 -20.11 -14.67 -8.80
C SER A 141 -18.60 -14.74 -8.58
N MET A 142 -18.07 -13.75 -7.86
CA MET A 142 -16.64 -13.61 -7.59
C MET A 142 -16.40 -13.02 -6.21
N VAL A 143 -15.23 -13.31 -5.66
CA VAL A 143 -14.72 -12.69 -4.44
C VAL A 143 -13.30 -12.19 -4.69
N LEU A 144 -13.05 -10.93 -4.39
CA LEU A 144 -11.71 -10.39 -4.24
C LEU A 144 -11.22 -10.73 -2.84
N VAL A 145 -10.13 -11.51 -2.76
CA VAL A 145 -9.45 -11.84 -1.51
C VAL A 145 -8.04 -11.27 -1.54
N GLY A 146 -7.52 -10.95 -0.37
CA GLY A 146 -6.17 -10.43 -0.25
C GLY A 146 -5.48 -10.85 1.04
N THR A 147 -4.15 -10.94 0.99
CA THR A 147 -3.30 -11.11 2.17
C THR A 147 -2.16 -10.10 2.13
N PHE A 148 -1.65 -9.72 3.29
CA PHE A 148 -0.41 -8.98 3.41
C PHE A 148 0.59 -9.70 4.33
N SER A 149 1.87 -9.53 4.05
CA SER A 149 2.98 -10.11 4.81
C SER A 149 4.00 -9.03 5.15
N PRO A 150 4.05 -8.56 6.41
CA PRO A 150 5.06 -7.59 6.85
C PRO A 150 6.45 -8.23 6.89
N ALA A 151 7.44 -7.59 6.27
CA ALA A 151 8.86 -7.90 6.39
C ALA A 151 9.60 -6.73 7.05
N ALA A 152 10.94 -6.68 6.95
CA ALA A 152 11.72 -5.60 7.56
C ALA A 152 11.43 -4.23 6.90
N ASN A 153 11.64 -4.14 5.58
CA ASN A 153 11.55 -2.86 4.85
C ASN A 153 10.24 -2.69 4.07
N PHE A 154 9.54 -3.80 3.81
CA PHE A 154 8.35 -3.81 2.98
C PHE A 154 7.26 -4.67 3.60
N THR A 155 6.02 -4.35 3.24
CA THR A 155 4.87 -5.23 3.40
C THR A 155 4.42 -5.67 2.03
N TYR A 156 4.47 -6.98 1.77
CA TYR A 156 4.01 -7.56 0.51
C TYR A 156 2.51 -7.78 0.57
N VAL A 157 1.79 -7.34 -0.45
CA VAL A 157 0.35 -7.51 -0.58
C VAL A 157 0.08 -8.40 -1.78
N SER A 158 -0.73 -9.44 -1.58
CA SER A 158 -1.16 -10.36 -2.62
C SER A 158 -2.67 -10.34 -2.75
N LEU A 159 -3.17 -10.09 -3.96
CA LEU A 159 -4.58 -10.01 -4.30
C LEU A 159 -4.95 -11.11 -5.28
N LYS A 160 -6.14 -11.68 -5.12
CA LYS A 160 -6.70 -12.69 -6.02
C LYS A 160 -8.17 -12.42 -6.26
N LEU A 161 -8.58 -12.41 -7.52
CA LEU A 161 -9.99 -12.46 -7.90
C LEU A 161 -10.37 -13.92 -8.13
N VAL A 162 -11.29 -14.43 -7.32
CA VAL A 162 -11.66 -15.84 -7.29
C VAL A 162 -13.11 -15.99 -7.74
N ARG A 163 -13.36 -16.87 -8.71
CA ARG A 163 -14.72 -17.27 -9.11
C ARG A 163 -15.32 -18.18 -8.05
N THR A 164 -16.54 -17.89 -7.60
CA THR A 164 -17.18 -18.60 -6.49
C THR A 164 -17.68 -19.99 -6.87
N GLU A 165 -18.10 -20.17 -8.13
CA GLU A 165 -18.67 -21.42 -8.66
C GLU A 165 -17.71 -22.61 -8.50
N ASP A 166 -16.44 -22.43 -8.86
CA ASP A 166 -15.42 -23.49 -8.88
C ASP A 166 -14.15 -23.15 -8.10
N SER A 167 -14.14 -22.05 -7.36
CA SER A 167 -12.97 -21.56 -6.60
C SER A 167 -11.73 -21.28 -7.46
N ARG A 168 -11.88 -21.09 -8.78
CA ARG A 168 -10.75 -20.79 -9.67
C ARG A 168 -10.28 -19.34 -9.50
N ILE A 169 -8.97 -19.15 -9.40
CA ILE A 169 -8.34 -17.82 -9.47
C ILE A 169 -8.46 -17.35 -10.93
N LEU A 170 -9.20 -16.27 -11.15
CA LEU A 170 -9.33 -15.63 -12.47
C LEU A 170 -8.11 -14.75 -12.76
N SER A 171 -7.61 -14.07 -11.73
CA SER A 171 -6.47 -13.15 -11.79
C SER A 171 -5.83 -13.02 -10.42
N GLY A 172 -4.53 -12.74 -10.42
CA GLY A 172 -3.77 -12.42 -9.22
C GLY A 172 -2.80 -11.27 -9.49
N TYR A 173 -2.55 -10.45 -8.47
CA TYR A 173 -1.58 -9.36 -8.55
C TYR A 173 -0.93 -9.14 -7.20
N ASP A 174 0.40 -9.00 -7.23
CA ASP A 174 1.22 -8.79 -6.04
C ASP A 174 1.94 -7.44 -6.14
N TYR A 175 2.06 -6.75 -5.02
CA TYR A 175 2.85 -5.52 -4.93
C TYR A 175 3.43 -5.33 -3.52
N ALA A 176 4.33 -4.36 -3.37
CA ALA A 176 4.96 -4.05 -2.09
C ALA A 176 4.63 -2.62 -1.67
N LEU A 177 4.41 -2.46 -0.36
CA LEU A 177 4.32 -1.18 0.32
C LEU A 177 5.61 -0.98 1.14
N PRO A 178 6.26 0.19 1.10
CA PRO A 178 7.35 0.47 2.02
C PRO A 178 6.81 0.52 3.46
N ASN A 179 7.56 -0.01 4.42
CA ASN A 179 7.22 0.10 5.84
C ASN A 179 7.60 1.48 6.37
N ASP A 180 7.01 2.52 5.77
CA ASP A 180 7.12 3.89 6.26
C ASP A 180 6.32 4.09 7.56
N ARG A 181 6.26 5.32 8.06
CA ARG A 181 5.59 5.64 9.32
C ARG A 181 4.09 5.35 9.28
N ASP A 182 3.45 5.49 8.14
CA ASP A 182 2.00 5.34 8.02
C ASP A 182 1.64 3.88 7.82
N VAL A 183 2.34 3.16 6.95
CA VAL A 183 2.19 1.70 6.82
C VAL A 183 2.49 1.01 8.14
N THR A 184 3.57 1.39 8.83
CA THR A 184 3.91 0.83 10.16
C THR A 184 2.84 1.13 11.20
N ARG A 185 2.23 2.32 11.17
CA ARG A 185 1.10 2.65 12.05
C ARG A 185 -0.12 1.80 11.73
N LEU A 186 -0.42 1.58 10.46
CA LEU A 186 -1.54 0.76 10.01
C LEU A 186 -1.36 -0.74 10.28
N LEU A 187 -0.12 -1.23 10.33
CA LEU A 187 0.19 -2.61 10.70
C LEU A 187 -0.15 -2.92 12.16
N ASN A 188 -0.09 -1.92 13.03
CA ASN A 188 -0.36 -2.06 14.46
C ASN A 188 -1.79 -1.60 14.76
N ALA A 189 -2.60 -2.44 15.40
CA ALA A 189 -3.88 -1.96 15.94
C ALA A 189 -3.62 -0.88 17.00
N PRO A 190 -4.44 0.19 17.08
CA PRO A 190 -4.41 1.08 18.23
C PRO A 190 -4.59 0.22 19.50
N ARG A 191 -3.68 0.41 20.47
CA ARG A 191 -3.84 -0.18 21.80
C ARG A 191 -4.90 0.58 22.58
#